data_AF-A0A511N1J9-F1
#
_entry.id   AF-A0A511N1J9-F1
#
_cell.length_a   1.000
_cell.length_b   1.000
_cell.length_c   1.000
_cell.angle_alpha   90.00
_cell.angle_beta   90.00
_cell.angle_gamma   90.00
#
_symmetry.space_group_name_H-M   'P 1'
#
loop_
_entity.id
_entity.type
_entity.pdbx_description
1 polymer ?
#
loop_
_entity_poly.entity_id
_entity_poly.type
_entity_poly.pdbx_seq_one_letter_code
_entity_poly.pdbx_strand_id
1 'polypeptide(L)'
;MRKSRWLIGLALSAALTASAQATDLHFSALAKLQQNNQNQGNQGNQGNQGNQATQNSARALTLTDRAFIMKMAMGNNYEIAAAQLALNASGSNEVKNFAQHMMDDHTKMGQQLQNAVKNVAPDQTLPQGTSARHQRLLDRLKNAGNRFDAEYKAQQVIVHKETLALLQRYIASPHANATIKAVAQNAVPVVTMHLEMAQQLPAGTGNNGGGNNSSGGGNGQ
;
A
#
# COMPACT_ATOMS: atom_id res chain seq x y z
N MET A 1 -9.42 69.34 -6.52
CA MET A 1 -8.52 69.59 -7.68
C MET A 1 -7.29 68.71 -7.43
N ARG A 2 -6.79 67.80 -8.26
CA ARG A 2 -6.78 67.59 -9.72
C ARG A 2 -6.99 66.11 -10.05
N LYS A 3 -7.58 65.87 -11.21
CA LYS A 3 -7.92 64.56 -11.79
C LYS A 3 -6.80 64.14 -12.75
N SER A 4 -6.41 62.86 -12.76
CA SER A 4 -5.73 62.25 -13.91
C SER A 4 -6.33 60.88 -14.19
N ARG A 5 -6.92 60.81 -15.38
CA ARG A 5 -7.59 59.69 -16.03
C ARG A 5 -6.57 59.01 -16.95
N TRP A 6 -6.63 57.70 -17.07
CA TRP A 6 -6.23 56.99 -18.30
C TRP A 6 -7.31 56.00 -18.70
N LEU A 7 -7.62 56.00 -19.98
CA LEU A 7 -8.72 55.31 -20.66
C LEU A 7 -8.20 54.07 -21.39
N ILE A 8 -9.06 53.04 -21.37
CA ILE A 8 -9.45 52.12 -22.47
C ILE A 8 -8.37 51.22 -23.09
N GLY A 9 -8.61 49.92 -22.94
CA GLY A 9 -8.16 48.87 -23.85
C GLY A 9 -9.03 47.63 -23.65
N LEU A 10 -10.12 47.53 -24.43
CA LEU A 10 -11.02 46.39 -24.49
C LEU A 10 -10.50 45.42 -25.57
N ALA A 11 -10.20 44.17 -25.21
CA ALA A 11 -10.09 43.09 -26.18
C ALA A 11 -10.59 41.78 -25.56
N LEU A 12 -11.58 41.23 -26.25
CA LEU A 12 -12.31 40.01 -26.03
C LEU A 12 -11.45 38.79 -26.43
N SER A 13 -11.49 37.67 -25.70
CA SER A 13 -11.70 36.32 -26.25
C SER A 13 -11.59 35.20 -25.20
N ALA A 14 -12.69 34.44 -25.12
CA ALA A 14 -12.88 33.00 -24.93
C ALA A 14 -11.88 32.13 -24.11
N ALA A 15 -12.43 31.57 -23.03
CA ALA A 15 -12.47 30.16 -22.60
C ALA A 15 -11.36 29.18 -23.02
N LEU A 16 -10.78 28.45 -22.05
CA LEU A 16 -10.96 26.99 -21.87
C LEU A 16 -10.30 26.46 -20.59
N THR A 17 -11.05 25.63 -19.86
CA THR A 17 -10.70 24.45 -19.06
C THR A 17 -9.40 24.34 -18.23
N ALA A 18 -9.63 23.89 -16.99
CA ALA A 18 -8.73 23.42 -15.95
C ALA A 18 -7.60 22.45 -16.36
N SER A 19 -6.52 22.46 -15.59
CA SER A 19 -5.95 21.23 -15.01
C SER A 19 -5.05 21.54 -13.82
N ALA A 20 -5.21 20.75 -12.76
CA ALA A 20 -4.45 20.81 -11.53
C ALA A 20 -3.01 20.34 -11.77
N GLN A 21 -2.04 21.08 -11.24
CA GLN A 21 -0.62 20.74 -11.30
C GLN A 21 -0.31 19.71 -10.22
N ALA A 22 -0.02 18.49 -10.65
CA ALA A 22 0.61 17.46 -9.82
C ALA A 22 2.12 17.73 -9.76
N THR A 23 2.64 17.88 -8.56
CA THR A 23 4.08 17.89 -8.29
C THR A 23 4.61 16.45 -8.34
N ASP A 24 5.05 16.01 -9.52
CA ASP A 24 5.90 14.82 -9.67
C ASP A 24 7.32 15.28 -9.95
N LEU A 25 8.16 15.28 -8.91
CA LEU A 25 9.60 15.40 -9.04
C LEU A 25 10.28 14.38 -8.13
N HIS A 26 11.27 13.70 -8.73
CA HIS A 26 12.28 12.82 -8.13
C HIS A 26 11.99 11.32 -7.99
N PHE A 27 11.98 10.61 -9.13
CA PHE A 27 12.74 9.35 -9.23
C PHE A 27 13.24 9.06 -10.66
N SER A 28 14.09 9.95 -11.20
CA SER A 28 14.80 9.71 -12.46
C SER A 28 16.31 9.75 -12.22
N ALA A 29 16.88 8.62 -11.78
CA ALA A 29 18.33 8.43 -11.77
C ALA A 29 18.80 6.95 -11.90
N LEU A 30 17.94 6.02 -12.32
CA LEU A 30 18.34 4.60 -12.52
C LEU A 30 17.98 4.02 -13.90
N ALA A 31 17.63 4.85 -14.89
CA ALA A 31 17.20 4.40 -16.22
C ALA A 31 18.21 4.69 -17.36
N LYS A 32 19.50 4.88 -17.06
CA LYS A 32 20.52 5.17 -18.09
C LYS A 32 21.74 4.22 -18.12
N LEU A 33 21.60 2.99 -17.66
CA LEU A 33 22.60 1.93 -17.89
C LEU A 33 21.96 0.63 -18.39
N GLN A 34 21.02 0.72 -19.33
CA GLN A 34 20.41 -0.44 -19.99
C GLN A 34 20.22 -0.22 -21.49
N GLN A 35 21.26 0.31 -22.15
CA GLN A 35 21.30 0.39 -23.60
C GLN A 35 22.70 0.04 -24.08
N ASN A 36 23.05 -1.25 -23.97
CA ASN A 36 24.14 -1.88 -24.73
C ASN A 36 24.05 -3.40 -24.60
N ASN A 37 23.01 -4.01 -25.18
CA ASN A 37 23.05 -5.41 -25.60
C ASN A 37 21.93 -5.74 -26.61
N GLN A 38 21.91 -5.02 -27.73
CA GLN A 38 21.08 -5.39 -28.88
C GLN A 38 21.95 -5.48 -30.12
N ASN A 39 22.73 -6.56 -30.22
CA ASN A 39 23.10 -7.09 -31.52
C ASN A 39 23.55 -8.56 -31.40
N GLN A 40 22.60 -9.49 -31.51
CA GLN A 40 22.82 -10.82 -32.09
C GLN A 40 21.48 -11.55 -32.24
N GLY A 41 21.19 -12.00 -33.47
CA GLY A 41 20.27 -13.11 -33.75
C GLY A 41 18.89 -12.77 -34.28
N ASN A 42 18.81 -12.27 -35.52
CA ASN A 42 17.62 -12.43 -36.36
C ASN A 42 17.74 -13.79 -37.08
N GLN A 43 16.82 -14.72 -36.82
CA GLN A 43 16.34 -15.70 -37.81
C GLN A 43 15.10 -16.46 -37.28
N GLY A 44 13.97 -16.24 -37.95
CA GLY A 44 12.84 -17.17 -38.18
C GLY A 44 12.14 -17.82 -36.98
N ASN A 45 10.84 -17.54 -36.79
CA ASN A 45 9.77 -18.51 -37.08
C ASN A 45 8.40 -17.96 -36.60
N GLN A 46 7.45 -17.82 -37.53
CA GLN A 46 6.04 -17.62 -37.21
C GLN A 46 5.45 -18.96 -36.76
N GLY A 47 4.83 -18.98 -35.57
CA GLY A 47 3.96 -20.08 -35.14
C GLY A 47 4.33 -20.67 -33.79
N ASN A 48 3.96 -20.00 -32.68
CA ASN A 48 3.58 -20.70 -31.44
C ASN A 48 2.98 -19.74 -30.39
N GLN A 49 1.69 -19.43 -30.49
CA GLN A 49 0.98 -18.74 -29.40
C GLN A 49 0.53 -19.71 -28.28
N GLY A 50 0.74 -21.03 -28.42
CA GLY A 50 0.39 -22.05 -27.43
C GLY A 50 1.46 -22.35 -26.37
N ASN A 51 2.71 -21.92 -26.57
CA ASN A 51 3.86 -22.33 -25.74
C ASN A 51 4.40 -21.26 -24.78
N GLN A 52 3.81 -20.06 -24.76
CA GLN A 52 4.32 -18.97 -23.88
C GLN A 52 3.91 -19.16 -22.41
N ALA A 53 2.81 -19.86 -22.14
CA ALA A 53 2.32 -20.09 -20.77
C ALA A 53 3.17 -21.13 -20.02
N THR A 54 3.70 -22.15 -20.70
CA THR A 54 4.51 -23.23 -20.10
C THR A 54 6.00 -22.90 -20.00
N GLN A 55 6.52 -22.01 -20.85
CA GLN A 55 7.93 -21.58 -20.84
C GLN A 55 8.24 -20.54 -19.75
N ASN A 56 7.24 -19.79 -19.27
CA ASN A 56 7.44 -18.74 -18.25
C ASN A 56 7.62 -19.27 -16.82
N SER A 57 7.29 -20.55 -16.56
CA SER A 57 7.46 -21.18 -15.25
C SER A 57 8.89 -21.64 -14.97
N ALA A 58 9.72 -21.80 -16.00
CA ALA A 58 11.12 -22.26 -15.90
C ALA A 58 12.15 -21.12 -16.00
N ARG A 59 11.72 -19.87 -16.20
CA ARG A 59 12.62 -18.72 -16.25
C ARG A 59 12.98 -18.28 -14.84
N ALA A 60 14.28 -18.15 -14.57
CA ALA A 60 14.79 -17.61 -13.31
C ALA A 60 14.11 -16.27 -12.99
N LEU A 61 13.75 -16.08 -11.71
CA LEU A 61 13.10 -14.85 -11.24
C LEU A 61 13.91 -13.60 -11.63
N THR A 62 13.22 -12.67 -12.28
CA THR A 62 13.77 -11.37 -12.67
C THR A 62 14.00 -10.47 -11.46
N LEU A 63 14.71 -9.37 -11.64
CA LEU A 63 14.85 -8.34 -10.60
C LEU A 63 13.50 -7.77 -10.17
N THR A 64 12.54 -7.65 -11.10
CA THR A 64 11.17 -7.21 -10.82
C THR A 64 10.45 -8.19 -9.91
N ASP A 65 10.52 -9.50 -10.20
CA ASP A 65 9.90 -10.53 -9.37
C ASP A 65 10.50 -10.54 -7.96
N ARG A 66 11.83 -10.51 -7.86
CA ARG A 66 12.53 -10.50 -6.57
C ARG A 66 12.19 -9.26 -5.76
N ALA A 67 12.18 -8.07 -6.37
CA ALA A 67 11.81 -6.85 -5.70
C ALA A 67 10.35 -6.87 -5.21
N PHE A 68 9.42 -7.41 -6.00
CA PHE A 68 8.03 -7.58 -5.60
C PHE A 68 7.89 -8.54 -4.43
N ILE A 69 8.49 -9.73 -4.51
CA ILE A 69 8.46 -10.75 -3.45
C ILE A 69 8.99 -10.19 -2.14
N MET A 70 10.13 -9.50 -2.17
CA MET A 70 10.74 -8.90 -0.97
C MET A 70 9.83 -7.84 -0.34
N LYS A 71 9.23 -6.96 -1.16
CA LYS A 71 8.31 -5.93 -0.68
C LYS A 71 7.03 -6.52 -0.09
N MET A 72 6.42 -7.50 -0.77
CA MET A 72 5.22 -8.20 -0.29
C MET A 72 5.48 -8.91 1.03
N ALA A 73 6.60 -9.64 1.16
CA ALA A 73 6.94 -10.33 2.40
C ALA A 73 7.17 -9.35 3.57
N MET A 74 7.96 -8.28 3.37
CA MET A 74 8.18 -7.26 4.41
C MET A 74 6.93 -6.45 4.76
N GLY A 75 6.00 -6.26 3.82
CA GLY A 75 4.69 -5.68 4.06
C GLY A 75 3.82 -6.60 4.89
N ASN A 76 3.72 -7.88 4.51
CA ASN A 76 2.97 -8.88 5.25
C ASN A 76 3.44 -9.03 6.70
N ASN A 77 4.76 -9.05 6.93
CA ASN A 77 5.34 -9.11 8.27
C ASN A 77 4.98 -7.88 9.11
N TYR A 78 4.88 -6.71 8.48
CA TYR A 78 4.42 -5.50 9.14
C TYR A 78 2.94 -5.61 9.54
N GLU A 79 2.06 -6.05 8.64
CA GLU A 79 0.63 -6.16 8.92
C GLU A 79 0.36 -7.11 10.09
N ILE A 80 1.04 -8.27 10.12
CA ILE A 80 0.93 -9.22 11.24
C ILE A 80 1.39 -8.58 12.56
N ALA A 81 2.53 -7.89 12.55
CA ALA A 81 3.05 -7.23 13.75
C ALA A 81 2.14 -6.08 14.23
N ALA A 82 1.59 -5.29 13.30
CA ALA A 82 0.68 -4.19 13.60
C ALA A 82 -0.66 -4.73 14.15
N ALA A 83 -1.20 -5.79 13.57
CA ALA A 83 -2.39 -6.47 14.06
C ALA A 83 -2.18 -7.01 15.49
N GLN A 84 -1.04 -7.64 15.75
CA GLN A 84 -0.71 -8.13 17.10
C GLN A 84 -0.63 -6.99 18.12
N LEU A 85 -0.06 -5.84 17.75
CA LEU A 85 -0.08 -4.64 18.61
C LEU A 85 -1.51 -4.17 18.87
N ALA A 86 -2.38 -4.16 17.85
CA ALA A 86 -3.76 -3.71 17.99
C ALA A 86 -4.61 -4.61 18.88
N LEU A 87 -4.45 -5.93 18.79
CA LEU A 87 -5.09 -6.88 19.69
C LEU A 87 -4.73 -6.64 21.16
N ASN A 88 -3.48 -6.23 21.42
CA ASN A 88 -2.96 -6.02 22.77
C ASN A 88 -3.26 -4.63 23.33
N ALA A 89 -3.19 -3.58 22.50
CA ALA A 89 -3.18 -2.19 22.95
C ALA A 89 -4.52 -1.47 22.79
N SER A 90 -5.38 -1.89 21.85
CA SER A 90 -6.64 -1.20 21.60
C SER A 90 -7.66 -1.44 22.72
N GLY A 91 -8.48 -0.42 23.00
CA GLY A 91 -9.69 -0.55 23.81
C GLY A 91 -10.95 -0.82 22.99
N SER A 92 -10.91 -0.63 21.66
CA SER A 92 -12.07 -0.78 20.77
C SER A 92 -12.23 -2.24 20.31
N ASN A 93 -13.46 -2.76 20.44
CA ASN A 93 -13.80 -4.08 19.93
C ASN A 93 -13.75 -4.13 18.40
N GLU A 94 -14.12 -3.04 17.73
CA GLU A 94 -14.07 -2.91 16.27
C GLU A 94 -12.62 -2.99 15.75
N VAL A 95 -11.69 -2.30 16.42
CA VAL A 95 -10.26 -2.35 16.09
C VAL A 95 -9.69 -3.75 16.34
N LYS A 96 -10.05 -4.40 17.45
CA LYS A 96 -9.60 -5.78 17.74
C LYS A 96 -10.14 -6.79 16.74
N ASN A 97 -11.41 -6.70 16.37
CA ASN A 97 -12.01 -7.59 15.38
C ASN A 97 -11.32 -7.43 14.02
N PHE A 98 -11.11 -6.20 13.57
CA PHE A 98 -10.33 -5.93 12.36
C PHE A 98 -8.91 -6.50 12.46
N ALA A 99 -8.21 -6.28 13.58
CA ALA A 99 -6.87 -6.79 13.79
C ALA A 99 -6.81 -8.33 13.75
N GLN A 100 -7.82 -9.03 14.27
CA GLN A 100 -7.91 -10.49 14.15
C GLN A 100 -8.04 -10.92 12.68
N HIS A 101 -8.93 -10.28 11.92
CA HIS A 101 -9.06 -10.54 10.47
C HIS A 101 -7.74 -10.31 9.72
N MET A 102 -7.05 -9.20 10.02
CA MET A 102 -5.74 -8.89 9.47
C MET A 102 -4.73 -10.01 9.76
N MET A 103 -4.64 -10.46 11.01
CA MET A 103 -3.69 -11.50 11.40
C MET A 103 -3.94 -12.82 10.67
N ASP A 104 -5.21 -13.25 10.56
CA ASP A 104 -5.59 -14.51 9.93
C ASP A 104 -5.31 -14.49 8.42
N ASP A 105 -5.79 -13.46 7.73
CA ASP A 105 -5.65 -13.34 6.27
C ASP A 105 -4.19 -13.12 5.86
N HIS A 106 -3.44 -12.28 6.58
CA HIS A 106 -2.03 -12.06 6.28
C HIS A 106 -1.14 -13.26 6.61
N THR A 107 -1.48 -14.03 7.64
CA THR A 107 -0.78 -15.30 7.91
C THR A 107 -0.96 -16.27 6.73
N LYS A 108 -2.20 -16.39 6.22
CA LYS A 108 -2.50 -17.21 5.05
C LYS A 108 -1.82 -16.70 3.78
N MET A 109 -1.85 -15.39 3.53
CA MET A 109 -1.17 -14.79 2.36
C MET A 109 0.35 -14.97 2.42
N GLY A 110 0.96 -14.86 3.61
CA GLY A 110 2.38 -15.15 3.81
C GLY A 110 2.76 -16.58 3.45
N GLN A 111 1.95 -17.56 3.86
CA GLN A 111 2.14 -18.97 3.50
C GLN A 111 1.98 -19.22 2.00
N GLN A 112 0.98 -18.60 1.36
CA GLN A 112 0.77 -18.68 -0.08
C GLN A 112 1.97 -18.13 -0.86
N LEU A 113 2.48 -16.96 -0.46
CA LEU A 113 3.67 -16.38 -1.07
C LEU A 113 4.90 -17.28 -0.87
N GLN A 114 5.09 -17.81 0.34
CA GLN A 114 6.21 -18.72 0.63
C GLN A 114 6.17 -19.98 -0.25
N ASN A 115 5.00 -20.59 -0.39
CA ASN A 115 4.84 -21.79 -1.22
C ASN A 115 5.07 -21.49 -2.71
N ALA A 116 4.56 -20.36 -3.19
CA ALA A 116 4.78 -19.93 -4.56
C ALA A 116 6.27 -19.67 -4.85
N VAL A 117 6.98 -19.02 -3.93
CA VAL A 117 8.43 -18.76 -4.05
C VAL A 117 9.22 -20.07 -4.01
N LYS A 118 8.91 -21.00 -3.10
CA LYS A 118 9.56 -22.32 -3.06
C LYS A 118 9.41 -23.09 -4.38
N ASN A 119 8.27 -22.94 -5.06
CA ASN A 119 8.01 -23.63 -6.33
C ASN A 119 8.88 -23.09 -7.49
N VAL A 120 9.10 -21.76 -7.55
CA VAL A 120 9.79 -21.12 -8.70
C VAL A 120 11.23 -20.71 -8.42
N ALA A 121 11.62 -20.68 -7.14
CA ALA A 121 12.95 -20.29 -6.66
C ALA A 121 13.23 -20.95 -5.29
N PRO A 122 13.47 -22.27 -5.26
CA PRO A 122 13.62 -23.04 -4.01
C PRO A 122 14.75 -22.54 -3.10
N ASP A 123 15.81 -21.96 -3.68
CA ASP A 123 16.94 -21.40 -2.93
C ASP A 123 16.68 -19.98 -2.39
N GLN A 124 15.56 -19.35 -2.75
CA GLN A 124 15.23 -18.01 -2.30
C GLN A 124 14.51 -18.04 -0.95
N THR A 125 15.13 -17.44 0.06
CA THR A 125 14.51 -17.23 1.37
C THR A 125 13.72 -15.93 1.42
N LEU A 126 12.55 -15.95 2.06
CA LEU A 126 11.80 -14.73 2.36
C LEU A 126 12.38 -13.99 3.58
N PRO A 127 12.37 -12.66 3.59
CA PRO A 127 12.77 -11.88 4.75
C PRO A 127 11.84 -12.19 5.92
N GLN A 128 12.43 -12.40 7.09
CA GLN A 128 11.68 -12.62 8.34
C GLN A 128 11.32 -11.29 9.04
N GLY A 129 12.02 -10.21 8.70
CA GLY A 129 11.79 -8.87 9.25
C GLY A 129 10.92 -7.99 8.38
N THR A 130 10.69 -6.77 8.85
CA THR A 130 10.04 -5.70 8.09
C THR A 130 11.08 -4.80 7.40
N SER A 131 10.62 -3.89 6.53
CA SER A 131 11.49 -2.84 6.01
C SER A 131 11.80 -1.79 7.08
N ALA A 132 12.89 -1.01 6.93
CA ALA A 132 13.20 0.07 7.87
C ALA A 132 12.05 1.10 8.00
N ARG A 133 11.29 1.34 6.93
CA ARG A 133 10.10 2.20 6.98
C ARG A 133 9.00 1.57 7.83
N HIS A 134 8.70 0.30 7.60
CA HIS A 134 7.69 -0.43 8.35
C HIS A 134 8.05 -0.56 9.83
N GLN A 135 9.33 -0.73 10.16
CA GLN A 135 9.77 -0.72 11.56
C GLN A 135 9.45 0.62 12.23
N ARG A 136 9.73 1.76 11.57
CA ARG A 136 9.36 3.08 12.11
C ARG A 136 7.85 3.26 12.29
N LEU A 137 7.04 2.65 11.42
CA LEU A 137 5.58 2.65 11.58
C LEU A 137 5.15 1.86 12.82
N LEU A 138 5.73 0.68 13.05
CA LEU A 138 5.50 -0.11 14.27
C LEU A 138 5.94 0.64 15.52
N ASP A 139 7.11 1.27 15.49
CA ASP A 139 7.63 2.04 16.61
C ASP A 139 6.70 3.22 16.94
N ARG A 140 6.22 3.95 15.91
CA ARG A 140 5.25 5.03 16.09
C ARG A 140 3.92 4.53 16.65
N LEU A 141 3.44 3.40 16.14
CA LEU A 141 2.19 2.78 16.61
C LEU A 141 2.30 2.36 18.08
N LYS A 142 3.40 1.70 18.46
CA LYS A 142 3.68 1.29 19.83
C LYS A 142 3.73 2.47 20.81
N ASN A 143 4.23 3.62 20.36
CA ASN A 143 4.36 4.83 21.17
C ASN A 143 3.16 5.79 21.07
N ALA A 144 2.05 5.37 20.45
CA ALA A 144 0.91 6.26 20.18
C ALA A 144 0.07 6.61 21.42
N GLY A 145 0.13 5.80 22.48
CA GLY A 145 -0.66 5.99 23.71
C GLY A 145 -2.15 6.09 23.42
N ASN A 146 -2.82 7.12 23.96
CA ASN A 146 -4.27 7.33 23.74
C ASN A 146 -4.67 7.57 22.27
N ARG A 147 -3.71 7.81 21.37
CA ARG A 147 -3.95 7.96 19.93
C ARG A 147 -3.78 6.65 19.15
N PHE A 148 -3.62 5.52 19.84
CA PHE A 148 -3.34 4.22 19.21
C PHE A 148 -4.34 3.87 18.11
N ASP A 149 -5.65 3.95 18.34
CA ASP A 149 -6.65 3.54 17.34
C ASP A 149 -6.64 4.47 16.10
N ALA A 150 -6.52 5.79 16.32
CA ALA A 150 -6.35 6.76 15.22
C ALA A 150 -5.10 6.48 14.39
N GLU A 151 -4.00 6.19 15.08
CA GLU A 151 -2.71 5.91 14.49
C GLU A 151 -2.74 4.60 13.69
N TYR A 152 -3.29 3.54 14.27
CA TYR A 152 -3.49 2.26 13.61
C TYR A 152 -4.36 2.40 12.37
N LYS A 153 -5.54 3.01 12.48
CA LYS A 153 -6.42 3.30 11.34
C LYS A 153 -5.68 4.02 10.21
N ALA A 154 -4.99 5.11 10.54
CA ALA A 154 -4.29 5.92 9.55
C ALA A 154 -3.20 5.13 8.83
N GLN A 155 -2.40 4.34 9.57
CA GLN A 155 -1.39 3.49 8.97
C GLN A 155 -2.02 2.45 8.05
N GLN A 156 -3.03 1.72 8.54
CA GLN A 156 -3.72 0.65 7.81
C GLN A 156 -4.30 1.15 6.48
N VAL A 157 -4.94 2.33 6.45
CA VAL A 157 -5.42 2.92 5.19
C VAL A 157 -4.29 3.23 4.20
N ILE A 158 -3.15 3.76 4.68
CA ILE A 158 -2.02 4.13 3.83
C ILE A 158 -1.34 2.90 3.25
N VAL A 159 -0.96 1.94 4.09
CA VAL A 159 -0.22 0.73 3.69
C VAL A 159 -1.04 -0.18 2.77
N HIS A 160 -2.36 -0.24 2.93
CA HIS A 160 -3.23 -1.00 2.03
C HIS A 160 -3.33 -0.36 0.65
N LYS A 161 -3.41 0.98 0.57
CA LYS A 161 -3.36 1.70 -0.72
C LYS A 161 -2.03 1.47 -1.44
N GLU A 162 -0.92 1.54 -0.70
CA GLU A 162 0.42 1.27 -1.24
C GLU A 162 0.54 -0.18 -1.74
N THR A 163 -0.02 -1.14 -0.99
CA THR A 163 -0.02 -2.55 -1.35
C THR A 163 -0.88 -2.81 -2.59
N LEU A 164 -2.07 -2.22 -2.72
CA LEU A 164 -2.87 -2.31 -3.95
C LEU A 164 -2.11 -1.78 -5.16
N ALA A 165 -1.44 -0.64 -5.04
CA ALA A 165 -0.63 -0.09 -6.12
C ALA A 165 0.55 -1.02 -6.48
N LEU A 166 1.20 -1.64 -5.49
CA LEU A 166 2.26 -2.62 -5.70
C LEU A 166 1.74 -3.86 -6.45
N LEU A 167 0.61 -4.41 -6.02
CA LEU A 167 -0.05 -5.57 -6.65
C LEU A 167 -0.40 -5.26 -8.11
N GLN A 168 -1.10 -4.15 -8.36
CA GLN A 168 -1.51 -3.75 -9.70
C GLN A 168 -0.31 -3.56 -10.64
N ARG A 169 0.75 -2.87 -10.19
CA ARG A 169 1.98 -2.68 -10.97
C ARG A 169 2.64 -4.00 -11.33
N TYR A 170 2.70 -4.94 -10.38
CA TYR A 170 3.29 -6.25 -10.64
C TYR A 170 2.44 -7.08 -11.60
N ILE A 171 1.11 -7.11 -11.41
CA ILE A 171 0.18 -7.80 -12.31
C ILE A 171 0.27 -7.25 -13.74
N ALA A 172 0.44 -5.94 -13.90
CA ALA A 172 0.58 -5.30 -15.21
C ALA A 172 1.95 -5.55 -15.88
N SER A 173 2.95 -6.06 -15.16
CA SER A 173 4.28 -6.31 -15.72
C SER A 173 4.24 -7.43 -16.77
N PRO A 174 4.76 -7.21 -17.99
CA PRO A 174 4.81 -8.23 -19.04
C PRO A 174 5.83 -9.34 -18.73
N HIS A 175 6.69 -9.13 -17.73
CA HIS A 175 7.74 -10.06 -17.32
C HIS A 175 7.50 -10.65 -15.93
N ALA A 176 6.31 -10.46 -15.34
CA ALA A 176 5.97 -11.06 -14.06
C ALA A 176 5.96 -12.59 -14.18
N ASN A 177 6.63 -13.27 -13.26
CA ASN A 177 6.53 -14.72 -13.13
C ASN A 177 5.07 -15.13 -12.91
N ALA A 178 4.59 -16.11 -13.68
CA ALA A 178 3.17 -16.51 -13.71
C ALA A 178 2.66 -16.99 -12.35
N THR A 179 3.44 -17.79 -11.61
CA THR A 179 3.06 -18.30 -10.29
C THR A 179 2.96 -17.17 -9.27
N ILE A 180 3.93 -16.26 -9.25
CA ILE A 180 3.91 -15.11 -8.33
C ILE A 180 2.80 -14.12 -8.72
N LYS A 181 2.52 -13.97 -10.02
CA LYS A 181 1.43 -13.13 -10.52
C LYS A 181 0.07 -13.64 -10.05
N ALA A 182 -0.14 -14.96 -10.04
CA ALA A 182 -1.36 -15.56 -9.51
C ALA A 182 -1.55 -15.24 -8.00
N VAL A 183 -0.47 -15.30 -7.20
CA VAL A 183 -0.53 -14.86 -5.79
C VAL A 183 -0.94 -13.39 -5.69
N ALA A 184 -0.35 -12.52 -6.52
CA ALA A 184 -0.69 -11.10 -6.52
C ALA A 184 -2.17 -10.86 -6.88
N GLN A 185 -2.69 -11.55 -7.89
CA GLN A 185 -4.10 -11.45 -8.31
C GLN A 185 -5.05 -11.90 -7.19
N ASN A 186 -4.73 -12.98 -6.50
CA ASN A 186 -5.55 -13.50 -5.41
C ASN A 186 -5.53 -12.59 -4.16
N ALA A 187 -4.47 -11.81 -3.96
CA ALA A 187 -4.37 -10.87 -2.85
C ALA A 187 -5.21 -9.59 -3.05
N VAL A 188 -5.47 -9.17 -4.29
CA VAL A 188 -6.20 -7.93 -4.59
C VAL A 188 -7.56 -7.84 -3.88
N PRO A 189 -8.48 -8.82 -3.96
CA PRO A 189 -9.78 -8.71 -3.30
C PRO A 189 -9.66 -8.63 -1.78
N VAL A 190 -8.70 -9.35 -1.18
CA VAL A 190 -8.47 -9.35 0.28
C VAL A 190 -7.96 -7.98 0.75
N VAL A 191 -6.93 -7.44 0.11
CA VAL A 191 -6.37 -6.12 0.44
C VAL A 191 -7.39 -5.00 0.20
N THR A 192 -8.26 -5.15 -0.80
CA THR A 192 -9.36 -4.18 -1.07
C THR A 192 -10.38 -4.20 0.08
N MET A 193 -10.84 -5.38 0.48
CA MET A 193 -11.73 -5.54 1.63
C MET A 193 -11.12 -4.95 2.91
N HIS A 194 -9.85 -5.25 3.21
CA HIS A 194 -9.17 -4.70 4.39
C HIS A 194 -9.04 -3.17 4.33
N LEU A 195 -8.78 -2.59 3.15
CA LEU A 195 -8.76 -1.14 2.98
C LEU A 195 -10.13 -0.51 3.32
N GLU A 196 -11.22 -1.11 2.85
CA GLU A 196 -12.58 -0.64 3.13
C GLU A 196 -12.90 -0.74 4.63
N MET A 197 -12.57 -1.86 5.27
CA MET A 197 -12.73 -2.02 6.72
C MET A 197 -11.89 -1.00 7.50
N ALA A 198 -10.63 -0.79 7.12
CA ALA A 198 -9.74 0.17 7.76
C ALA A 198 -10.29 1.60 7.68
N GLN A 199 -10.91 1.98 6.56
CA GLN A 199 -11.55 3.30 6.42
C GLN A 199 -12.73 3.48 7.37
N GLN A 200 -13.43 2.41 7.71
CA GLN A 200 -14.60 2.40 8.61
C GLN A 200 -14.23 2.34 10.10
N LEU A 201 -12.98 2.01 10.45
CA LEU A 201 -12.57 1.92 11.86
C LEU A 201 -12.84 3.22 12.63
N PRO A 202 -13.19 3.15 13.92
CA PRO A 202 -13.20 4.33 14.76
C PRO A 202 -11.76 4.88 14.89
N ALA A 203 -11.60 6.20 14.97
CA ALA A 203 -10.30 6.81 15.30
C ALA A 203 -9.97 6.72 16.81
N GLY A 204 -10.74 5.93 17.57
CA GLY A 204 -10.80 5.98 19.02
C GLY A 204 -11.61 7.18 19.52
N THR A 205 -12.31 7.01 20.64
CA THR A 205 -12.83 8.16 21.39
C THR A 205 -11.64 8.83 22.05
N GLY A 206 -11.12 9.90 21.43
CA GLY A 206 -10.35 10.86 22.20
C GLY A 206 -11.20 11.20 23.41
N ASN A 207 -10.72 10.83 24.61
CA ASN A 207 -11.45 11.00 25.85
C ASN A 207 -11.64 12.51 26.08
N ASN A 208 -12.66 13.08 25.44
CA ASN A 208 -13.16 14.40 25.72
C ASN A 208 -13.94 14.25 27.01
N GLY A 209 -13.20 14.18 28.11
CA GLY A 209 -13.70 14.34 29.46
C GLY A 209 -14.27 15.75 29.61
N GLY A 210 -15.40 16.01 28.96
CA GLY A 210 -16.32 17.06 29.34
C GLY A 210 -16.97 16.63 30.64
N GLY A 211 -16.25 16.81 31.75
CA GLY A 211 -16.79 16.66 33.07
C GLY A 211 -17.96 17.61 33.24
N ASN A 212 -19.18 17.09 33.24
CA ASN A 212 -20.30 17.80 33.86
C ASN A 212 -20.42 17.29 35.29
N ASN A 213 -19.50 17.74 36.14
CA ASN A 213 -19.76 17.84 37.57
C ASN A 213 -20.39 19.21 37.79
N SER A 214 -21.72 19.26 37.75
CA SER A 214 -22.48 20.30 38.43
C SER A 214 -23.39 19.63 39.45
N SER A 215 -22.75 19.17 40.53
CA SER A 215 -23.35 19.26 41.86
C SER A 215 -23.76 20.72 42.10
N GLY A 216 -25.06 20.96 42.10
CA GLY A 216 -25.69 22.21 42.53
C GLY A 216 -26.93 21.84 43.32
N GLY A 217 -26.74 21.48 44.59
CA GLY A 217 -27.83 21.35 45.55
C GLY A 217 -28.44 22.73 45.89
N GLY A 218 -29.71 22.72 46.29
CA GLY A 218 -30.45 23.91 46.74
C GLY A 218 -31.95 23.78 46.46
N ASN A 219 -32.68 22.91 47.16
CA ASN A 219 -33.47 23.20 48.38
C ASN A 219 -34.66 24.14 48.16
N GLY A 220 -35.86 23.71 48.56
CA GLY A 220 -36.97 24.62 48.83
C GLY A 220 -38.34 24.01 48.56
N GLN A 221 -39.02 23.67 49.66
CA GLN A 221 -40.43 23.30 49.81
C GLN A 221 -41.40 24.14 48.99
#